data_AF-A0A931Y363-F1
#
_entry.id   AF-A0A931Y363-F1
#
_cell.length_a   1.000
_cell.length_b   1.000
_cell.length_c   1.000
_cell.angle_alpha   90.00
_cell.angle_beta   90.00
_cell.angle_gamma   90.00
#
_symmetry.space_group_name_H-M   'P 1'
#
loop_
_entity.id
_entity.type
_entity.pdbx_description
1 polymer ?
#
loop_
_entity_poly.entity_id
_entity_poly.type
_entity_poly.pdbx_seq_one_letter_code
_entity_poly.pdbx_strand_id
1 'polypeptide(L)'
;MKQHGFLFAGCAVVTFALALETSAQTARGPVQPEGVMLADVAKPPPAQVVVGRRGMPAFRIAGPANLAARPKGATLTVNYLAAGEANIYGDVCVGWPADAQAAFTYAATIWGTYINSDVPIVISASWANLGGGGLLGHAGPRDFTKNFSGAPQTDTWFPLATANALAGSDLNGSGAEEIAAGFNAQFTDWYYGTDGNCPADKIDLVEVVLHEFCHGLGFLGSMSVSGGQGSWGSGTVYPFIYDRYAENGSGQQLLDTTLFPNGSVALYNQLVSGSVYFDGANAVSGNGGARVALYAPSTWSSGSSYSHLGEVFNGTANALMTYSADFGEAVHSPGAVTLGLMKDIGWNTSSSSTGAPPPVTAGTPIMTDYDGDLLADVGIIRSDGTWHVLLSQRGYGYYEFNSGASGSQYIPQPGDFDGDRYSDPAVFDSSSGYWYFMSSRNGYGWYYILKNWPVSSGTPACGDF
;
A
#
# COMPACT_ATOMS: atom_id res chain seq x y z
N MET A 1 70.08 -21.32 -56.36
CA MET A 1 69.59 -20.98 -57.72
C MET A 1 68.54 -19.89 -57.55
N LYS A 2 68.80 -18.69 -58.10
CA LYS A 2 67.87 -17.61 -58.53
C LYS A 2 66.73 -17.19 -57.57
N GLN A 3 66.74 -15.96 -57.03
CA GLN A 3 66.16 -14.72 -57.61
C GLN A 3 64.63 -14.83 -57.83
N HIS A 4 63.73 -13.86 -57.62
CA HIS A 4 63.64 -12.50 -57.07
C HIS A 4 62.15 -12.10 -57.29
N GLY A 5 61.61 -11.12 -56.54
CA GLY A 5 60.46 -10.30 -56.97
C GLY A 5 59.26 -10.30 -56.02
N PHE A 6 59.18 -9.41 -55.01
CA PHE A 6 58.64 -8.02 -55.04
C PHE A 6 57.11 -7.96 -55.33
N LEU A 7 56.23 -7.20 -54.66
CA LEU A 7 56.30 -5.89 -53.99
C LEU A 7 55.17 -5.72 -52.91
N PHE A 8 55.52 -5.07 -51.79
CA PHE A 8 54.84 -3.99 -51.01
C PHE A 8 53.30 -3.96 -50.79
N ALA A 9 52.85 -3.80 -49.53
CA ALA A 9 52.66 -2.51 -48.82
C ALA A 9 51.83 -2.61 -47.49
N GLY A 10 52.24 -1.85 -46.46
CA GLY A 10 51.45 -1.38 -45.28
C GLY A 10 51.21 -2.40 -44.15
N CYS A 11 51.95 -2.47 -43.04
CA CYS A 11 52.31 -1.48 -42.00
C CYS A 11 51.12 -0.97 -41.16
N ALA A 12 50.88 -1.61 -40.00
CA ALA A 12 50.45 -0.91 -38.76
C ALA A 12 50.77 -1.75 -37.52
N VAL A 13 51.66 -1.18 -36.72
CA VAL A 13 52.16 -1.53 -35.38
C VAL A 13 51.02 -1.89 -34.40
N VAL A 14 51.13 -3.03 -33.73
CA VAL A 14 50.38 -3.32 -32.49
C VAL A 14 51.31 -3.01 -31.32
N THR A 15 51.13 -1.85 -30.70
CA THR A 15 51.86 -1.46 -29.48
C THR A 15 51.11 -1.97 -28.26
N PHE A 16 51.79 -2.78 -27.44
CA PHE A 16 51.42 -3.04 -26.05
C PHE A 16 51.62 -1.78 -25.21
N ALA A 17 50.62 -1.38 -24.43
CA ALA A 17 50.82 -0.52 -23.26
C ALA A 17 49.84 -0.93 -22.16
N LEU A 18 50.38 -1.55 -21.12
CA LEU A 18 49.78 -1.60 -19.79
C LEU A 18 50.17 -0.29 -19.09
N ALA A 19 49.21 0.51 -18.67
CA ALA A 19 49.40 1.55 -17.66
C ALA A 19 48.09 1.74 -16.90
N LEU A 20 48.16 1.54 -15.58
CA LEU A 20 47.15 2.00 -14.63
C LEU A 20 47.02 3.53 -14.75
N GLU A 21 45.80 4.03 -14.83
CA GLU A 21 45.45 5.33 -14.26
C GLU A 21 44.11 5.24 -13.54
N THR A 22 44.19 5.37 -12.21
CA THR A 22 43.15 5.94 -11.37
C THR A 22 42.83 7.35 -11.87
N SER A 23 41.57 7.64 -12.21
CA SER A 23 41.04 9.00 -12.14
C SER A 23 39.59 8.90 -11.70
N ALA A 24 39.35 9.15 -10.42
CA ALA A 24 39.01 10.45 -9.87
C ALA A 24 37.49 10.64 -9.90
N GLN A 25 36.91 10.59 -8.70
CA GLN A 25 35.68 11.30 -8.37
C GLN A 25 35.69 12.65 -9.10
N THR A 26 34.91 12.76 -10.16
CA THR A 26 34.69 14.04 -10.81
C THR A 26 33.74 14.84 -9.93
N ALA A 27 34.34 15.83 -9.28
CA ALA A 27 33.76 17.06 -8.76
C ALA A 27 32.26 17.00 -8.45
N ARG A 28 31.94 16.91 -7.15
CA ARG A 28 30.65 17.38 -6.64
C ARG A 28 30.39 18.75 -7.25
N GLY A 29 29.37 18.84 -8.10
CA GLY A 29 28.73 20.11 -8.45
C GLY A 29 28.35 20.87 -7.18
N PRO A 30 28.08 22.18 -7.28
CA PRO A 30 27.80 23.01 -6.11
C PRO A 30 26.72 22.34 -5.26
N VAL A 31 27.02 22.17 -3.97
CA VAL A 31 26.13 21.59 -2.96
C VAL A 31 24.78 22.31 -3.05
N GLN A 32 23.75 21.60 -3.49
CA GLN A 32 22.37 22.09 -3.47
C GLN A 32 21.83 21.97 -2.04
N PRO A 33 21.04 22.95 -1.57
CA PRO A 33 20.56 23.00 -0.19
C PRO A 33 19.63 21.82 0.16
N GLU A 34 19.51 21.53 1.45
CA GLU A 34 18.71 20.42 2.01
C GLU A 34 17.26 20.46 1.49
N GLY A 35 16.86 19.35 0.85
CA GLY A 35 15.60 19.19 0.09
C GLY A 35 15.79 18.27 -1.12
N VAL A 36 16.75 17.33 -1.01
CA VAL A 36 17.32 16.61 -2.16
C VAL A 36 16.33 15.52 -2.58
N MET A 37 15.58 15.75 -3.64
CA MET A 37 14.97 14.68 -4.44
C MET A 37 16.05 13.68 -4.84
N LEU A 38 15.72 12.39 -5.01
CA LEU A 38 16.68 11.36 -5.39
C LEU A 38 17.05 11.47 -6.88
N ALA A 39 17.69 12.58 -7.26
CA ALA A 39 17.91 12.97 -8.65
C ALA A 39 19.20 12.40 -9.28
N ASP A 40 20.13 11.84 -8.49
CA ASP A 40 21.47 11.43 -8.97
C ASP A 40 21.91 10.01 -8.54
N VAL A 41 20.99 9.17 -8.02
CA VAL A 41 21.30 7.78 -7.64
C VAL A 41 20.37 6.81 -8.37
N ALA A 42 20.85 5.61 -8.67
CA ALA A 42 20.05 4.58 -9.34
C ALA A 42 18.81 4.27 -8.50
N LYS A 43 17.64 4.79 -8.93
CA LYS A 43 16.31 4.46 -8.39
C LYS A 43 16.11 2.94 -8.47
N PRO A 44 15.33 2.31 -7.56
CA PRO A 44 15.03 0.91 -7.74
C PRO A 44 14.31 0.74 -9.09
N PRO A 45 14.53 -0.40 -9.79
CA PRO A 45 13.76 -0.68 -10.99
C PRO A 45 12.27 -0.64 -10.64
N PRO A 46 11.39 -0.24 -11.58
CA PRO A 46 9.95 -0.32 -11.34
C PRO A 46 9.59 -1.75 -10.96
N ALA A 47 8.63 -1.89 -10.07
CA ALA A 47 8.08 -3.20 -9.79
C ALA A 47 7.25 -3.66 -10.98
N GLN A 48 7.15 -4.97 -11.16
CA GLN A 48 6.66 -5.59 -12.38
C GLN A 48 5.68 -6.69 -12.07
N VAL A 49 4.47 -6.58 -12.62
CA VAL A 49 3.53 -7.69 -12.70
C VAL A 49 3.71 -8.48 -13.99
N VAL A 50 3.77 -9.81 -13.84
CA VAL A 50 3.97 -10.74 -14.96
C VAL A 50 2.76 -11.63 -15.20
N VAL A 51 2.72 -12.25 -16.37
CA VAL A 51 1.71 -13.26 -16.73
C VAL A 51 1.83 -14.45 -15.78
N GLY A 52 0.73 -14.75 -15.10
CA GLY A 52 0.58 -15.90 -14.23
C GLY A 52 0.12 -17.16 -14.97
N ARG A 53 -0.54 -18.03 -14.22
CA ARG A 53 -0.93 -19.38 -14.60
C ARG A 53 -2.21 -19.36 -15.44
N ARG A 54 -2.27 -20.25 -16.43
CA ARG A 54 -3.46 -20.48 -17.26
C ARG A 54 -4.23 -21.70 -16.77
N GLY A 55 -5.55 -21.65 -16.86
CA GLY A 55 -6.43 -22.78 -16.53
C GLY A 55 -6.72 -22.92 -15.03
N MET A 56 -6.42 -21.90 -14.24
CA MET A 56 -6.90 -21.82 -12.85
C MET A 56 -8.42 -21.55 -12.82
N PRO A 57 -9.14 -22.02 -11.78
CA PRO A 57 -10.51 -21.59 -11.56
C PRO A 57 -10.59 -20.06 -11.47
N ALA A 58 -11.65 -19.48 -12.02
CA ALA A 58 -11.83 -18.03 -11.95
C ALA A 58 -11.87 -17.57 -10.50
N PHE A 59 -10.96 -16.66 -10.15
CA PHE A 59 -10.89 -16.01 -8.85
C PHE A 59 -11.28 -14.54 -9.01
N ARG A 60 -12.24 -14.07 -8.22
CA ARG A 60 -12.86 -12.76 -8.43
C ARG A 60 -13.11 -12.05 -7.13
N ILE A 61 -12.61 -10.83 -7.05
CA ILE A 61 -12.88 -9.88 -5.97
C ILE A 61 -13.44 -8.62 -6.60
N ALA A 62 -14.69 -8.32 -6.29
CA ALA A 62 -15.36 -7.14 -6.82
C ALA A 62 -14.72 -5.85 -6.28
N GLY A 63 -14.84 -4.78 -7.08
CA GLY A 63 -14.48 -3.45 -6.63
C GLY A 63 -15.43 -2.91 -5.56
N PRO A 64 -15.11 -1.73 -4.99
CA PRO A 64 -15.94 -1.09 -3.97
C PRO A 64 -17.37 -0.89 -4.48
N ALA A 65 -18.35 -1.35 -3.71
CA ALA A 65 -19.76 -1.12 -4.02
C ALA A 65 -20.06 0.38 -4.14
N ASN A 66 -20.91 0.74 -5.12
CA ASN A 66 -21.31 2.11 -5.41
C ASN A 66 -20.14 3.08 -5.65
N LEU A 67 -19.05 2.60 -6.28
CA LEU A 67 -17.80 3.33 -6.46
C LEU A 67 -17.99 4.80 -6.89
N ALA A 68 -18.88 5.07 -7.85
CA ALA A 68 -19.13 6.42 -8.35
C ALA A 68 -19.69 7.40 -7.29
N ALA A 69 -20.38 6.88 -6.27
CA ALA A 69 -20.98 7.67 -5.19
C ALA A 69 -20.10 7.71 -3.93
N ARG A 70 -19.02 6.92 -3.86
CA ARG A 70 -18.14 6.91 -2.69
C ARG A 70 -17.38 8.23 -2.58
N PRO A 71 -17.21 8.78 -1.37
CA PRO A 71 -16.31 9.90 -1.16
C PRO A 71 -14.90 9.57 -1.65
N LYS A 72 -14.30 10.49 -2.39
CA LYS A 72 -12.91 10.37 -2.84
C LYS A 72 -12.03 11.12 -1.85
N GLY A 73 -11.09 10.40 -1.24
CA GLY A 73 -10.09 10.96 -0.33
C GLY A 73 -8.89 11.55 -1.08
N ALA A 74 -8.64 11.12 -2.32
CA ALA A 74 -7.58 11.64 -3.17
C ALA A 74 -8.04 11.75 -4.63
N THR A 75 -7.43 12.67 -5.37
CA THR A 75 -7.61 12.79 -6.82
C THR A 75 -6.40 12.21 -7.54
N LEU A 76 -6.61 11.15 -8.31
CA LEU A 76 -5.59 10.57 -9.19
C LEU A 76 -5.92 10.96 -10.64
N THR A 77 -4.99 11.65 -11.30
CA THR A 77 -5.10 12.06 -12.71
C THR A 77 -4.14 11.23 -13.54
N VAL A 78 -4.66 10.55 -14.56
CA VAL A 78 -3.83 9.79 -15.49
C VAL A 78 -3.54 10.64 -16.73
N ASN A 79 -2.28 10.99 -16.92
CA ASN A 79 -1.75 11.56 -18.14
C ASN A 79 -1.40 10.42 -19.11
N TYR A 80 -2.27 10.19 -20.09
CA TYR A 80 -2.02 9.23 -21.16
C TYR A 80 -1.04 9.80 -22.17
N LEU A 81 0.20 9.29 -22.18
CA LEU A 81 1.22 9.72 -23.13
C LEU A 81 0.77 9.41 -24.56
N ALA A 82 0.99 10.36 -25.47
CA ALA A 82 0.63 10.24 -26.87
C ALA A 82 1.56 9.27 -27.61
N ALA A 83 1.11 8.76 -28.76
CA ALA A 83 1.94 7.89 -29.60
C ALA A 83 3.25 8.60 -29.99
N GLY A 84 4.38 7.94 -29.76
CA GLY A 84 5.73 8.48 -29.98
C GLY A 84 6.35 9.19 -28.78
N GLU A 85 5.58 9.50 -27.74
CA GLU A 85 6.14 9.95 -26.46
C GLU A 85 6.68 8.76 -25.64
N ALA A 86 7.62 9.03 -24.73
CA ALA A 86 8.20 8.02 -23.86
C ALA A 86 8.06 8.43 -22.40
N ASN A 87 7.79 7.46 -21.53
CA ASN A 87 7.85 7.66 -20.08
C ASN A 87 9.32 7.75 -19.62
N ILE A 88 9.54 7.96 -18.31
CA ILE A 88 10.89 8.06 -17.72
C ILE A 88 11.71 6.76 -17.84
N TYR A 89 11.05 5.62 -18.08
CA TYR A 89 11.71 4.32 -18.28
C TYR A 89 12.11 4.08 -19.75
N GLY A 90 11.73 4.99 -20.66
CA GLY A 90 12.03 4.89 -22.09
C GLY A 90 10.98 4.12 -22.90
N ASP A 91 9.83 3.79 -22.30
CA ASP A 91 8.78 3.05 -22.99
C ASP A 91 8.02 3.97 -23.95
N VAL A 92 8.30 3.78 -25.24
CA VAL A 92 7.68 4.56 -26.31
C VAL A 92 6.23 4.11 -26.51
N CYS A 93 5.30 5.03 -26.32
CA CYS A 93 3.87 4.77 -26.45
C CYS A 93 3.49 4.56 -27.92
N VAL A 94 2.65 3.56 -28.19
CA VAL A 94 2.19 3.20 -29.55
C VAL A 94 0.76 3.64 -29.86
N GLY A 95 0.08 4.27 -28.89
CA GLY A 95 -1.30 4.75 -28.99
C GLY A 95 -2.28 3.94 -28.16
N TRP A 96 -3.23 4.63 -27.54
CA TRP A 96 -4.12 4.06 -26.52
C TRP A 96 -5.43 3.50 -27.11
N PRO A 97 -5.83 2.27 -26.73
CA PRO A 97 -7.21 1.82 -26.85
C PRO A 97 -8.12 2.62 -25.90
N ALA A 98 -9.31 3.00 -26.35
CA ALA A 98 -10.28 3.73 -25.52
C ALA A 98 -10.74 2.89 -24.30
N ASP A 99 -10.95 1.59 -24.50
CA ASP A 99 -11.36 0.68 -23.43
C ASP A 99 -10.25 0.51 -22.37
N ALA A 100 -8.98 0.59 -22.77
CA ALA A 100 -7.86 0.62 -21.83
C ALA A 100 -7.90 1.88 -20.96
N GLN A 101 -8.15 3.06 -21.55
CA GLN A 101 -8.28 4.30 -20.77
C GLN A 101 -9.48 4.25 -19.79
N ALA A 102 -10.57 3.59 -20.17
CA ALA A 102 -11.70 3.37 -19.27
C ALA A 102 -11.31 2.48 -18.08
N ALA A 103 -10.59 1.39 -18.31
CA ALA A 103 -10.05 0.52 -17.24
C ALA A 103 -9.12 1.29 -16.29
N PHE A 104 -8.23 2.14 -16.83
CA PHE A 104 -7.32 2.97 -16.02
C PHE A 104 -8.07 3.97 -15.15
N THR A 105 -9.08 4.62 -15.72
CA THR A 105 -9.91 5.60 -15.01
C THR A 105 -10.69 4.94 -13.87
N TYR A 106 -11.17 3.71 -14.10
CA TYR A 106 -11.81 2.90 -13.07
C TYR A 106 -10.84 2.54 -11.94
N ALA A 107 -9.64 2.03 -12.26
CA ALA A 107 -8.60 1.73 -11.27
C ALA A 107 -8.15 2.96 -10.47
N ALA A 108 -7.93 4.11 -11.14
CA ALA A 108 -7.62 5.38 -10.48
C ALA A 108 -8.73 5.81 -9.50
N THR A 109 -9.99 5.61 -9.90
CA THR A 109 -11.14 5.93 -9.05
C THR A 109 -11.18 5.04 -7.80
N ILE A 110 -10.90 3.74 -7.93
CA ILE A 110 -10.81 2.83 -6.77
C ILE A 110 -9.77 3.33 -5.78
N TRP A 111 -8.54 3.58 -6.23
CA TRP A 111 -7.49 4.10 -5.34
C TRP A 111 -7.88 5.42 -4.69
N GLY A 112 -8.49 6.34 -5.44
CA GLY A 112 -9.00 7.61 -4.90
C GLY A 112 -10.03 7.48 -3.77
N THR A 113 -10.65 6.30 -3.59
CA THR A 113 -11.56 6.02 -2.45
C THR A 113 -10.89 5.40 -1.23
N TYR A 114 -9.65 4.93 -1.36
CA TYR A 114 -8.93 4.19 -0.31
C TYR A 114 -7.74 4.95 0.29
N ILE A 115 -7.30 6.03 -0.36
CA ILE A 115 -6.24 6.90 0.13
C ILE A 115 -6.71 8.35 0.25
N ASN A 116 -6.06 9.10 1.14
CA ASN A 116 -6.33 10.50 1.40
C ASN A 116 -5.15 11.37 0.96
N SER A 117 -5.42 12.42 0.18
CA SER A 117 -4.45 13.45 -0.19
C SER A 117 -5.16 14.71 -0.68
N ASP A 118 -4.85 15.86 -0.06
CA ASP A 118 -5.28 17.18 -0.56
C ASP A 118 -4.46 17.63 -1.78
N VAL A 119 -3.32 16.99 -2.03
CA VAL A 119 -2.48 17.22 -3.21
C VAL A 119 -2.88 16.20 -4.29
N PRO A 120 -3.26 16.64 -5.50
CA PRO A 120 -3.53 15.74 -6.62
C PRO A 120 -2.31 14.87 -6.94
N ILE A 121 -2.56 13.60 -7.30
CA ILE A 121 -1.53 12.65 -7.72
C ILE A 121 -1.63 12.51 -9.23
N VAL A 122 -0.54 12.80 -9.94
CA VAL A 122 -0.48 12.76 -11.40
C VAL A 122 0.36 11.56 -11.85
N ILE A 123 -0.23 10.74 -12.70
CA ILE A 123 0.35 9.49 -13.20
C ILE A 123 0.67 9.66 -14.68
N SER A 124 1.93 9.46 -15.06
CA SER A 124 2.36 9.34 -16.45
C SER A 124 2.22 7.89 -16.91
N ALA A 125 1.35 7.62 -17.87
CA ALA A 125 1.12 6.25 -18.36
C ALA A 125 1.49 6.10 -19.83
N SER A 126 2.25 5.05 -20.15
CA SER A 126 2.59 4.65 -21.52
C SER A 126 1.93 3.32 -21.89
N TRP A 127 1.20 3.28 -23.01
CA TRP A 127 0.75 2.04 -23.64
C TRP A 127 1.80 1.63 -24.68
N ALA A 128 2.70 0.74 -24.31
CA ALA A 128 3.98 0.56 -24.99
C ALA A 128 4.32 -0.91 -25.26
N ASN A 129 5.23 -1.13 -26.19
CA ASN A 129 5.73 -2.47 -26.48
C ASN A 129 6.84 -2.85 -25.49
N LEU A 130 6.48 -3.58 -24.43
CA LEU A 130 7.41 -3.97 -23.37
C LEU A 130 8.18 -5.27 -23.67
N GLY A 131 8.01 -5.82 -24.88
CA GLY A 131 8.59 -7.09 -25.31
C GLY A 131 7.63 -8.29 -25.19
N GLY A 132 8.03 -9.42 -25.78
CA GLY A 132 7.19 -10.62 -25.93
C GLY A 132 7.25 -11.65 -24.79
N GLY A 133 7.68 -11.25 -23.59
CA GLY A 133 8.19 -12.17 -22.56
C GLY A 133 7.34 -12.39 -21.30
N GLY A 134 6.07 -11.97 -21.29
CA GLY A 134 5.20 -12.16 -20.12
C GLY A 134 5.20 -11.00 -19.12
N LEU A 135 5.84 -9.86 -19.43
CA LEU A 135 5.64 -8.62 -18.68
C LEU A 135 4.30 -8.00 -19.07
N LEU A 136 3.42 -7.76 -18.10
CA LEU A 136 2.09 -7.19 -18.31
C LEU A 136 2.12 -5.67 -18.14
N GLY A 137 2.76 -5.20 -17.07
CA GLY A 137 2.95 -3.81 -16.76
C GLY A 137 4.10 -3.62 -15.78
N HIS A 138 4.44 -2.36 -15.55
CA HIS A 138 5.34 -1.95 -14.49
C HIS A 138 5.05 -0.50 -14.10
N ALA A 139 5.33 -0.16 -12.85
CA ALA A 139 5.21 1.21 -12.37
C ALA A 139 6.09 1.46 -11.14
N GLY A 140 6.27 2.74 -10.86
CA GLY A 140 6.92 3.17 -9.65
C GLY A 140 6.80 4.67 -9.42
N PRO A 141 7.22 5.13 -8.23
CA PRO A 141 7.33 6.55 -7.95
C PRO A 141 8.36 7.16 -8.90
N ARG A 142 8.01 8.31 -9.49
CA ARG A 142 8.96 9.05 -10.33
C ARG A 142 10.13 9.57 -9.53
N ASP A 143 9.93 9.87 -8.25
CA ASP A 143 10.99 10.33 -7.37
C ASP A 143 10.66 10.05 -5.90
N PHE A 144 11.65 10.32 -5.06
CA PHE A 144 11.61 10.17 -3.61
C PHE A 144 12.14 11.44 -2.94
N THR A 145 11.57 11.78 -1.79
CA THR A 145 12.06 12.87 -0.95
C THR A 145 12.16 12.45 0.50
N LYS A 146 13.00 13.13 1.28
CA LYS A 146 13.22 12.87 2.71
C LYS A 146 13.34 14.17 3.47
N ASN A 147 13.12 14.11 4.79
CA ASN A 147 13.31 15.25 5.70
C ASN A 147 12.48 16.50 5.31
N PHE A 148 11.35 16.30 4.63
CA PHE A 148 10.39 17.36 4.33
C PHE A 148 9.55 17.69 5.57
N SER A 149 8.94 18.88 5.58
CA SER A 149 8.02 19.28 6.64
C SER A 149 6.80 18.36 6.66
N GLY A 150 6.51 17.73 7.80
CA GLY A 150 5.44 16.74 7.93
C GLY A 150 5.88 15.29 7.72
N ALA A 151 7.16 15.02 7.42
CA ALA A 151 7.67 13.66 7.36
C ALA A 151 7.56 12.97 8.74
N PRO A 152 6.94 11.79 8.84
CA PRO A 152 6.76 11.09 10.11
C PRO A 152 8.07 10.49 10.65
N GLN A 153 9.06 10.31 9.77
CA GLN A 153 10.35 9.76 10.12
C GLN A 153 11.46 10.51 9.38
N THR A 154 12.45 10.98 10.13
CA THR A 154 13.67 11.57 9.55
C THR A 154 14.53 10.50 8.89
N ASP A 155 15.43 10.93 8.02
CA ASP A 155 16.45 10.09 7.39
C ASP A 155 15.86 8.85 6.70
N THR A 156 14.70 9.05 6.07
CA THR A 156 13.89 8.02 5.42
C THR A 156 13.32 8.58 4.13
N TRP A 157 13.49 7.85 3.03
CA TRP A 157 12.95 8.22 1.73
C TRP A 157 11.47 7.83 1.62
N PHE A 158 10.65 8.78 1.20
CA PHE A 158 9.24 8.58 0.90
C PHE A 158 9.01 8.74 -0.61
N PRO A 159 8.21 7.86 -1.23
CA PRO A 159 7.66 8.11 -2.57
C PRO A 159 7.03 9.50 -2.64
N LEU A 160 7.25 10.20 -3.75
CA LEU A 160 6.81 11.60 -3.89
C LEU A 160 5.31 11.80 -3.69
N ALA A 161 4.46 10.90 -4.21
CA ALA A 161 3.01 10.94 -3.98
C ALA A 161 2.67 10.91 -2.48
N THR A 162 3.29 9.98 -1.73
CA THR A 162 3.09 9.85 -0.29
C THR A 162 3.63 11.05 0.46
N ALA A 163 4.80 11.56 0.06
CA ALA A 163 5.41 12.74 0.67
C ALA A 163 4.56 14.00 0.47
N ASN A 164 4.02 14.21 -0.74
CA ASN A 164 3.11 15.31 -1.04
C ASN A 164 1.83 15.23 -0.19
N ALA A 165 1.25 14.04 -0.05
CA ALA A 165 0.08 13.82 0.79
C ALA A 165 0.36 14.12 2.28
N LEU A 166 1.52 13.69 2.80
CA LEU A 166 1.95 13.94 4.18
C LEU A 166 2.28 15.42 4.43
N ALA A 167 2.89 16.09 3.47
CA ALA A 167 3.24 17.51 3.57
C ALA A 167 2.02 18.44 3.42
N GLY A 168 0.95 17.98 2.76
CA GLY A 168 -0.19 18.80 2.38
C GLY A 168 0.14 19.84 1.30
N SER A 169 1.27 19.69 0.61
CA SER A 169 1.75 20.58 -0.45
C SER A 169 2.55 19.82 -1.49
N ASP A 170 2.52 20.29 -2.73
CA ASP A 170 3.36 19.79 -3.83
C ASP A 170 4.84 20.13 -3.58
N LEU A 171 5.67 19.10 -3.39
CA LEU A 171 7.11 19.21 -3.08
C LEU A 171 8.00 19.20 -4.34
N ASN A 172 7.45 18.89 -5.51
CA ASN A 172 8.16 18.75 -6.78
C ASN A 172 7.86 19.85 -7.80
N GLY A 173 6.96 20.77 -7.45
CA GLY A 173 6.58 21.91 -8.27
C GLY A 173 5.37 21.61 -9.14
N SER A 174 4.54 22.63 -9.34
CA SER A 174 3.19 22.49 -9.88
C SER A 174 3.12 21.68 -11.18
N GLY A 175 2.42 20.54 -11.13
CA GLY A 175 2.09 19.74 -12.30
C GLY A 175 3.18 18.75 -12.74
N ALA A 176 4.23 18.56 -11.93
CA ALA A 176 5.10 17.42 -12.09
C ALA A 176 4.35 16.12 -11.79
N GLU A 177 4.81 15.02 -12.39
CA GLU A 177 4.17 13.70 -12.26
C GLU A 177 4.79 12.94 -11.09
N GLU A 178 3.97 12.31 -10.24
CA GLU A 178 4.43 11.54 -9.08
C GLU A 178 4.70 10.08 -9.42
N ILE A 179 3.99 9.54 -10.41
CA ILE A 179 4.03 8.12 -10.78
C ILE A 179 4.31 7.99 -12.27
N ALA A 180 5.16 7.03 -12.64
CA ALA A 180 5.34 6.62 -14.03
C ALA A 180 4.97 5.14 -14.17
N ALA A 181 4.29 4.80 -15.26
CA ALA A 181 3.86 3.45 -15.55
C ALA A 181 3.98 3.12 -17.04
N GLY A 182 4.23 1.85 -17.34
CA GLY A 182 4.27 1.28 -18.68
C GLY A 182 3.43 0.00 -18.72
N PHE A 183 2.60 -0.16 -19.75
CA PHE A 183 1.73 -1.33 -19.91
C PHE A 183 1.87 -1.93 -21.30
N ASN A 184 1.85 -3.27 -21.37
CA ASN A 184 2.25 -3.99 -22.57
C ASN A 184 1.17 -3.98 -23.66
N ALA A 185 1.36 -3.13 -24.65
CA ALA A 185 0.55 -3.02 -25.86
C ALA A 185 0.64 -4.26 -26.79
N GLN A 186 1.70 -5.08 -26.66
CA GLN A 186 1.85 -6.31 -27.45
C GLN A 186 1.10 -7.49 -26.84
N PHE A 187 0.68 -7.40 -25.58
CA PHE A 187 -0.10 -8.46 -24.95
C PHE A 187 -1.53 -8.43 -25.51
N THR A 188 -1.94 -9.50 -26.20
CA THR A 188 -3.22 -9.54 -26.95
C THR A 188 -4.39 -10.11 -26.15
N ASP A 189 -4.11 -10.72 -24.99
CA ASP A 189 -5.10 -11.38 -24.16
C ASP A 189 -5.64 -10.48 -23.03
N TRP A 190 -5.68 -9.17 -23.25
CA TRP A 190 -6.30 -8.24 -22.32
C TRP A 190 -7.82 -8.40 -22.26
N TYR A 191 -8.35 -8.30 -21.05
CA TYR A 191 -9.74 -8.02 -20.74
C TYR A 191 -9.85 -6.59 -20.18
N TYR A 192 -10.60 -5.74 -20.86
CA TYR A 192 -10.74 -4.31 -20.51
C TYR A 192 -11.96 -4.00 -19.63
N GLY A 193 -12.77 -5.01 -19.30
CA GLY A 193 -14.03 -4.82 -18.58
C GLY A 193 -13.81 -4.36 -17.13
N THR A 194 -14.73 -3.54 -16.62
CA THR A 194 -14.71 -3.00 -15.25
C THR A 194 -15.75 -3.68 -14.34
N ASP A 195 -16.37 -4.75 -14.80
CA ASP A 195 -17.42 -5.50 -14.11
C ASP A 195 -16.89 -6.72 -13.33
N GLY A 196 -15.57 -6.96 -13.38
CA GLY A 196 -14.91 -8.11 -12.77
C GLY A 196 -15.19 -9.45 -13.47
N ASN A 197 -15.74 -9.45 -14.69
CA ASN A 197 -16.12 -10.66 -15.41
C ASN A 197 -15.06 -11.21 -16.37
N CYS A 198 -13.78 -11.13 -15.99
CA CYS A 198 -12.65 -11.57 -16.81
C CYS A 198 -12.81 -13.02 -17.32
N PRO A 199 -12.81 -13.25 -18.65
CA PRO A 199 -12.84 -14.60 -19.22
C PRO A 199 -11.60 -15.42 -18.88
N ALA A 200 -11.76 -16.74 -18.78
CA ALA A 200 -10.70 -17.66 -18.34
C ALA A 200 -9.45 -17.71 -19.26
N ASP A 201 -9.52 -17.16 -20.47
CA ASP A 201 -8.43 -17.06 -21.43
C ASP A 201 -7.85 -15.64 -21.55
N LYS A 202 -8.26 -14.72 -20.67
CA LYS A 202 -7.80 -13.32 -20.64
C LYS A 202 -7.17 -12.94 -19.30
N ILE A 203 -6.41 -11.84 -19.30
CA ILE A 203 -5.89 -11.16 -18.11
C ILE A 203 -6.68 -9.88 -17.91
N ASP A 204 -7.16 -9.65 -16.69
CA ASP A 204 -7.90 -8.45 -16.33
C ASP A 204 -6.97 -7.23 -16.26
N LEU A 205 -7.21 -6.24 -17.13
CA LEU A 205 -6.36 -5.05 -17.17
C LEU A 205 -6.57 -4.17 -15.93
N VAL A 206 -7.78 -4.10 -15.38
CA VAL A 206 -8.06 -3.27 -14.19
C VAL A 206 -7.22 -3.74 -13.01
N GLU A 207 -7.12 -5.04 -12.78
CA GLU A 207 -6.28 -5.65 -11.76
C GLU A 207 -4.81 -5.25 -11.93
N VAL A 208 -4.26 -5.41 -13.14
CA VAL A 208 -2.87 -5.02 -13.45
C VAL A 208 -2.67 -3.51 -13.21
N VAL A 209 -3.61 -2.66 -13.60
CA VAL A 209 -3.48 -1.22 -13.37
C VAL A 209 -3.56 -0.86 -11.88
N LEU A 210 -4.46 -1.49 -11.14
CA LEU A 210 -4.57 -1.31 -9.68
C LEU A 210 -3.28 -1.70 -8.98
N HIS A 211 -2.71 -2.84 -9.38
CA HIS A 211 -1.44 -3.37 -8.89
C HIS A 211 -0.30 -2.38 -9.14
N GLU A 212 -0.13 -1.94 -10.37
CA GLU A 212 0.95 -1.03 -10.75
C GLU A 212 0.80 0.36 -10.13
N PHE A 213 -0.42 0.86 -10.00
CA PHE A 213 -0.66 2.10 -9.26
C PHE A 213 -0.29 1.96 -7.78
N CYS A 214 -0.47 0.79 -7.17
CA CYS A 214 -0.05 0.54 -5.79
C CYS A 214 1.46 0.69 -5.62
N HIS A 215 2.25 0.17 -6.57
CA HIS A 215 3.69 0.41 -6.60
C HIS A 215 4.01 1.90 -6.72
N GLY A 216 3.37 2.60 -7.67
CA GLY A 216 3.51 4.06 -7.79
C GLY A 216 3.22 4.83 -6.49
N LEU A 217 2.23 4.35 -5.73
CA LEU A 217 1.84 4.92 -4.44
C LEU A 217 2.77 4.53 -3.27
N GLY A 218 3.73 3.61 -3.47
CA GLY A 218 4.76 3.32 -2.47
C GLY A 218 4.83 1.89 -1.96
N PHE A 219 4.06 0.96 -2.52
CA PHE A 219 4.25 -0.48 -2.25
C PHE A 219 5.52 -0.97 -2.98
N LEU A 220 6.70 -0.54 -2.54
CA LEU A 220 7.98 -1.04 -2.99
C LEU A 220 9.06 -0.62 -2.00
N GLY A 221 10.07 -1.48 -1.84
CA GLY A 221 11.25 -1.14 -1.06
C GLY A 221 12.48 -0.91 -1.94
N SER A 222 13.59 -0.55 -1.29
CA SER A 222 14.86 -0.26 -1.98
C SER A 222 15.84 -1.44 -1.95
N MET A 223 15.46 -2.55 -1.32
CA MET A 223 16.34 -3.72 -1.25
C MET A 223 16.55 -4.32 -2.64
N SER A 224 17.80 -4.66 -2.92
CA SER A 224 18.22 -5.20 -4.21
C SER A 224 19.34 -6.21 -4.03
N VAL A 225 19.52 -7.07 -5.02
CA VAL A 225 20.63 -8.01 -5.08
C VAL A 225 21.46 -7.75 -6.33
N SER A 226 22.77 -7.63 -6.15
CA SER A 226 23.75 -7.55 -7.24
C SER A 226 25.07 -8.19 -6.82
N GLY A 227 25.70 -8.95 -7.73
CA GLY A 227 26.99 -9.59 -7.45
C GLY A 227 27.00 -10.53 -6.23
N GLY A 228 25.87 -11.15 -5.89
CA GLY A 228 25.72 -12.00 -4.71
C GLY A 228 25.66 -11.25 -3.37
N GLN A 229 25.43 -9.93 -3.40
CA GLN A 229 25.29 -9.08 -2.22
C GLN A 229 23.91 -8.42 -2.22
N GLY A 230 23.32 -8.33 -1.02
CA GLY A 230 22.08 -7.62 -0.78
C GLY A 230 22.40 -6.21 -0.30
N SER A 231 21.68 -5.23 -0.83
CA SER A 231 21.84 -3.81 -0.50
C SER A 231 20.49 -3.14 -0.33
N TRP A 232 20.42 -2.05 0.43
CA TRP A 232 19.27 -1.16 0.55
C TRP A 232 19.68 0.32 0.41
N GLY A 233 18.69 1.19 0.34
CA GLY A 233 18.82 2.63 0.25
C GLY A 233 19.03 3.15 -1.17
N SER A 234 18.96 2.26 -2.16
CA SER A 234 19.15 2.60 -3.57
C SER A 234 20.47 3.34 -3.83
N GLY A 235 21.57 2.92 -3.19
CA GLY A 235 22.87 3.58 -3.26
C GLY A 235 23.06 4.78 -2.31
N THR A 236 22.04 5.11 -1.52
CA THR A 236 22.13 6.10 -0.43
C THR A 236 22.35 5.42 0.92
N VAL A 237 22.63 6.22 1.96
CA VAL A 237 22.77 5.75 3.35
C VAL A 237 21.43 5.70 4.10
N TYR A 238 20.32 6.03 3.43
CA TYR A 238 19.00 6.11 4.03
C TYR A 238 18.05 5.12 3.38
N PRO A 239 17.26 4.37 4.15
CA PRO A 239 16.30 3.41 3.61
C PRO A 239 15.02 4.09 3.14
N PHE A 240 14.19 3.35 2.42
CA PHE A 240 12.84 3.80 2.09
C PHE A 240 11.91 3.54 3.28
N ILE A 241 10.78 4.24 3.35
CA ILE A 241 9.78 4.03 4.40
C ILE A 241 9.30 2.57 4.41
N TYR A 242 9.13 1.94 3.25
CA TYR A 242 8.80 0.52 3.12
C TYR A 242 9.81 -0.39 3.83
N ASP A 243 11.11 -0.10 3.67
CA ASP A 243 12.18 -0.95 4.21
C ASP A 243 12.24 -0.94 5.74
N ARG A 244 11.63 0.08 6.39
CA ARG A 244 11.58 0.21 7.84
C ARG A 244 10.77 -0.89 8.53
N TYR A 245 9.99 -1.64 7.77
CA TYR A 245 9.12 -2.71 8.27
C TYR A 245 9.57 -4.10 7.83
N ALA A 246 10.69 -4.21 7.12
CA ALA A 246 11.15 -5.48 6.57
C ALA A 246 11.96 -6.29 7.58
N GLU A 247 11.57 -7.55 7.79
CA GLU A 247 12.26 -8.47 8.68
C GLU A 247 12.35 -9.89 8.13
N ASN A 248 13.24 -10.70 8.70
CA ASN A 248 13.35 -12.12 8.37
C ASN A 248 12.37 -13.00 9.19
N GLY A 249 12.35 -14.29 8.90
CA GLY A 249 11.50 -15.26 9.61
C GLY A 249 11.68 -15.31 11.14
N SER A 250 12.84 -14.89 11.65
CA SER A 250 13.15 -14.82 13.08
C SER A 250 12.74 -13.50 13.74
N GLY A 251 12.12 -12.56 13.00
CA GLY A 251 11.73 -11.24 13.53
C GLY A 251 12.90 -10.27 13.66
N GLN A 252 13.96 -10.48 12.89
CA GLN A 252 15.12 -9.60 12.87
C GLN A 252 14.98 -8.61 11.71
N GLN A 253 15.05 -7.33 12.03
CA GLN A 253 14.96 -6.24 11.06
C GLN A 253 16.07 -6.34 10.01
N LEU A 254 15.71 -6.31 8.73
CA LEU A 254 16.67 -6.39 7.64
C LEU A 254 17.56 -5.14 7.53
N LEU A 255 17.17 -4.04 8.18
CA LEU A 255 17.97 -2.83 8.33
C LEU A 255 18.95 -2.87 9.51
N ASP A 256 18.94 -3.92 10.34
CA ASP A 256 19.93 -4.07 11.41
C ASP A 256 21.31 -4.38 10.81
N THR A 257 22.12 -3.34 10.63
CA THR A 257 23.46 -3.46 10.03
C THR A 257 24.47 -4.21 10.89
N THR A 258 24.15 -4.51 12.15
CA THR A 258 24.99 -5.38 12.99
C THR A 258 24.81 -6.86 12.64
N LEU A 259 23.62 -7.23 12.17
CA LEU A 259 23.26 -8.58 11.71
C LEU A 259 23.43 -8.74 10.20
N PHE A 260 22.94 -7.75 9.44
CA PHE A 260 22.89 -7.73 7.99
C PHE A 260 23.52 -6.43 7.46
N PRO A 261 24.86 -6.34 7.40
CA PRO A 261 25.51 -5.15 6.85
C PRO A 261 24.99 -4.81 5.45
N ASN A 262 24.81 -3.52 5.15
CA ASN A 262 24.36 -3.08 3.82
C ASN A 262 25.45 -3.41 2.77
N GLY A 263 25.07 -3.97 1.62
CA GLY A 263 26.02 -4.45 0.61
C GLY A 263 26.74 -5.73 1.05
N SER A 264 26.01 -6.73 1.55
CA SER A 264 26.62 -7.95 2.09
C SER A 264 25.94 -9.24 1.64
N VAL A 265 26.70 -10.33 1.73
CA VAL A 265 26.18 -11.70 1.55
C VAL A 265 25.19 -12.06 2.66
N ALA A 266 25.34 -11.51 3.86
CA ALA A 266 24.42 -11.75 4.98
C ALA A 266 23.01 -11.25 4.66
N LEU A 267 22.89 -10.02 4.14
CA LEU A 267 21.62 -9.47 3.68
C LEU A 267 21.08 -10.21 2.44
N TYR A 268 21.95 -10.53 1.47
CA TYR A 268 21.58 -11.36 0.30
C TYR A 268 20.87 -12.65 0.72
N ASN A 269 21.45 -13.40 1.67
CA ASN A 269 20.89 -14.66 2.14
C ASN A 269 19.50 -14.50 2.74
N GLN A 270 19.17 -13.34 3.35
CA GLN A 270 17.81 -13.08 3.83
C GLN A 270 16.85 -12.81 2.67
N LEU A 271 17.26 -12.00 1.68
CA LEU A 271 16.43 -11.61 0.55
C LEU A 271 16.05 -12.78 -0.38
N VAL A 272 16.79 -13.88 -0.35
CA VAL A 272 16.50 -15.11 -1.10
C VAL A 272 16.12 -16.30 -0.20
N SER A 273 15.68 -16.03 1.03
CA SER A 273 15.46 -17.07 2.04
C SER A 273 14.12 -17.81 1.92
N GLY A 274 13.14 -17.25 1.22
CA GLY A 274 11.73 -17.67 1.32
C GLY A 274 11.05 -17.21 2.61
N SER A 275 11.69 -16.37 3.42
CA SER A 275 11.22 -15.98 4.75
C SER A 275 11.51 -14.51 5.05
N VAL A 276 10.97 -13.63 4.22
CA VAL A 276 10.95 -12.18 4.44
C VAL A 276 9.51 -11.74 4.70
N TYR A 277 9.34 -10.85 5.67
CA TYR A 277 8.04 -10.37 6.11
C TYR A 277 8.02 -8.84 6.22
N PHE A 278 6.85 -8.27 6.02
CA PHE A 278 6.52 -6.89 6.35
C PHE A 278 5.79 -6.88 7.70
N ASP A 279 6.33 -6.15 8.67
CA ASP A 279 5.87 -6.08 10.07
C ASP A 279 5.36 -4.68 10.44
N GLY A 280 4.57 -4.06 9.55
CA GLY A 280 3.82 -2.86 9.88
C GLY A 280 2.55 -3.22 10.67
N ALA A 281 2.26 -2.45 11.73
CA ALA A 281 1.16 -2.75 12.64
C ALA A 281 -0.21 -2.80 11.95
N ASN A 282 -0.44 -1.94 10.94
CA ASN A 282 -1.69 -1.93 10.20
C ASN A 282 -1.76 -3.10 9.21
N ALA A 283 -0.66 -3.43 8.53
CA ALA A 283 -0.56 -4.59 7.65
C ALA A 283 -0.78 -5.91 8.41
N VAL A 284 -0.16 -6.04 9.58
CA VAL A 284 -0.32 -7.18 10.50
C VAL A 284 -1.78 -7.29 10.95
N SER A 285 -2.41 -6.18 11.33
CA SER A 285 -3.84 -6.16 11.67
C SER A 285 -4.71 -6.59 10.49
N GLY A 286 -4.44 -6.09 9.29
CA GLY A 286 -5.10 -6.49 8.05
C GLY A 286 -4.89 -7.97 7.67
N ASN A 287 -3.87 -8.61 8.24
CA ASN A 287 -3.55 -10.03 8.08
C ASN A 287 -3.99 -10.87 9.29
N GLY A 288 -4.94 -10.39 10.11
CA GLY A 288 -5.46 -11.15 11.25
C GLY A 288 -4.46 -11.31 12.40
N GLY A 289 -3.52 -10.36 12.55
CA GLY A 289 -2.51 -10.37 13.61
C GLY A 289 -1.22 -11.13 13.26
N ALA A 290 -1.12 -11.67 12.04
CA ALA A 290 0.09 -12.33 11.55
C ALA A 290 0.95 -11.39 10.70
N ARG A 291 2.28 -11.56 10.76
CA ARG A 291 3.23 -10.85 9.88
C ARG A 291 2.95 -11.15 8.40
N VAL A 292 3.15 -10.16 7.54
CA VAL A 292 2.80 -10.26 6.13
C VAL A 292 3.96 -10.84 5.33
N ALA A 293 3.79 -12.04 4.78
CA ALA A 293 4.83 -12.68 3.97
C ALA A 293 5.07 -11.91 2.66
N LEU A 294 6.33 -11.60 2.34
CA LEU A 294 6.73 -11.00 1.08
C LEU A 294 7.27 -12.07 0.12
N TYR A 295 7.17 -11.79 -1.18
CA TYR A 295 7.73 -12.65 -2.22
C TYR A 295 9.26 -12.59 -2.19
N ALA A 296 9.90 -13.53 -1.53
CA ALA A 296 11.36 -13.65 -1.41
C ALA A 296 11.84 -15.03 -1.88
N PRO A 297 11.70 -15.37 -3.17
CA PRO A 297 12.06 -16.68 -3.72
C PRO A 297 13.55 -17.00 -3.52
N SER A 298 13.93 -18.28 -3.68
CA SER A 298 15.33 -18.74 -3.57
C SER A 298 16.29 -18.14 -4.60
N THR A 299 15.75 -17.49 -5.63
CA THR A 299 16.49 -16.76 -6.66
C THR A 299 15.91 -15.37 -6.76
N TRP A 300 16.75 -14.35 -6.60
CA TRP A 300 16.33 -12.96 -6.76
C TRP A 300 15.75 -12.70 -8.15
N SER A 301 14.51 -12.20 -8.18
CA SER A 301 13.82 -11.77 -9.39
C SER A 301 13.73 -10.24 -9.38
N SER A 302 14.56 -9.59 -10.20
CA SER A 302 14.54 -8.13 -10.30
C SER A 302 13.15 -7.61 -10.69
N GLY A 303 12.66 -6.58 -10.00
CA GLY A 303 11.31 -6.04 -10.20
C GLY A 303 10.20 -6.82 -9.49
N SER A 304 10.46 -8.02 -8.96
CA SER A 304 9.44 -8.82 -8.26
C SER A 304 9.79 -9.14 -6.81
N SER A 305 11.00 -9.64 -6.55
CA SER A 305 11.40 -10.00 -5.19
C SER A 305 11.30 -8.81 -4.25
N TYR A 306 10.85 -9.08 -3.03
CA TYR A 306 10.68 -8.12 -1.93
C TYR A 306 9.60 -7.05 -2.12
N SER A 307 9.25 -6.67 -3.34
CA SER A 307 8.22 -5.66 -3.63
C SER A 307 6.81 -6.22 -3.81
N HIS A 308 6.59 -7.52 -3.60
CA HIS A 308 5.28 -8.17 -3.73
C HIS A 308 4.91 -8.97 -2.50
N LEU A 309 3.62 -9.23 -2.33
CA LEU A 309 3.10 -10.20 -1.39
C LEU A 309 3.51 -11.62 -1.81
N GLY A 310 3.77 -12.48 -0.82
CA GLY A 310 4.11 -13.88 -1.04
C GLY A 310 2.96 -14.68 -1.63
N GLU A 311 3.27 -15.81 -2.26
CA GLU A 311 2.28 -16.67 -2.94
C GLU A 311 1.19 -17.24 -2.01
N VAL A 312 1.36 -17.13 -0.69
CA VAL A 312 0.35 -17.50 0.31
C VAL A 312 -0.95 -16.70 0.14
N PHE A 313 -0.89 -15.55 -0.53
CA PHE A 313 -2.02 -14.67 -0.77
C PHE A 313 -2.73 -14.94 -2.11
N ASN A 314 -2.19 -15.80 -2.98
CA ASN A 314 -2.82 -16.17 -4.25
C ASN A 314 -4.21 -16.76 -4.01
N GLY A 315 -5.22 -16.29 -4.75
CA GLY A 315 -6.60 -16.75 -4.60
C GLY A 315 -7.27 -16.35 -3.27
N THR A 316 -6.75 -15.32 -2.60
CA THR A 316 -7.35 -14.74 -1.39
C THR A 316 -7.80 -13.30 -1.63
N ALA A 317 -8.58 -12.72 -0.72
CA ALA A 317 -9.00 -11.33 -0.80
C ALA A 317 -7.83 -10.30 -0.78
N ASN A 318 -6.61 -10.75 -0.52
CA ASN A 318 -5.38 -9.95 -0.51
C ASN A 318 -4.46 -10.24 -1.71
N ALA A 319 -4.96 -10.90 -2.75
CA ALA A 319 -4.15 -11.33 -3.90
C ALA A 319 -3.62 -10.16 -4.76
N LEU A 320 -4.20 -8.95 -4.68
CA LEU A 320 -3.88 -7.87 -5.63
C LEU A 320 -2.38 -7.66 -5.81
N MET A 321 -1.59 -7.65 -4.72
CA MET A 321 -0.15 -7.35 -4.76
C MET A 321 0.75 -8.59 -4.85
N THR A 322 0.24 -9.73 -5.29
CA THR A 322 1.09 -10.90 -5.65
C THR A 322 1.77 -10.66 -6.99
N TYR A 323 2.98 -11.19 -7.19
CA TYR A 323 3.87 -10.80 -8.31
C TYR A 323 3.37 -11.10 -9.74
N SER A 324 2.27 -11.85 -9.89
CA SER A 324 1.71 -12.23 -11.17
C SER A 324 0.19 -12.21 -11.13
N ALA A 325 -0.45 -11.91 -12.27
CA ALA A 325 -1.90 -12.03 -12.45
C ALA A 325 -2.23 -13.30 -13.26
N ASP A 326 -3.12 -14.15 -12.73
CA ASP A 326 -3.51 -15.39 -13.39
C ASP A 326 -4.60 -15.16 -14.46
N PHE A 327 -4.70 -16.06 -15.46
CA PHE A 327 -5.76 -15.95 -16.47
C PHE A 327 -7.15 -16.18 -15.85
N GLY A 328 -8.11 -15.32 -16.18
CA GLY A 328 -9.48 -15.34 -15.63
C GLY A 328 -9.61 -14.80 -14.21
N GLU A 329 -8.50 -14.40 -13.59
CA GLU A 329 -8.48 -13.66 -12.35
C GLU A 329 -8.99 -12.22 -12.57
N ALA A 330 -9.72 -11.70 -11.58
CA ALA A 330 -10.14 -10.30 -11.56
C ALA A 330 -10.22 -9.81 -10.10
N VAL A 331 -9.17 -9.12 -9.65
CA VAL A 331 -9.06 -8.56 -8.30
C VAL A 331 -9.19 -7.04 -8.36
N HIS A 332 -10.40 -6.53 -8.14
CA HIS A 332 -10.70 -5.08 -8.20
C HIS A 332 -10.68 -4.42 -6.80
N SER A 333 -10.02 -5.04 -5.82
CA SER A 333 -9.88 -4.50 -4.47
C SER A 333 -8.46 -4.71 -3.94
N PRO A 334 -7.85 -3.70 -3.29
CA PRO A 334 -6.52 -3.87 -2.70
C PRO A 334 -6.41 -4.93 -1.60
N GLY A 335 -7.52 -5.21 -0.90
CA GLY A 335 -7.51 -6.13 0.25
C GLY A 335 -6.98 -5.48 1.53
N ALA A 336 -7.29 -6.09 2.67
CA ALA A 336 -6.98 -5.54 3.99
C ALA A 336 -5.47 -5.47 4.26
N VAL A 337 -4.70 -6.44 3.77
CA VAL A 337 -3.24 -6.49 3.93
C VAL A 337 -2.57 -5.32 3.19
N THR A 338 -2.91 -5.14 1.92
CA THR A 338 -2.36 -4.04 1.11
C THR A 338 -2.76 -2.70 1.71
N LEU A 339 -4.04 -2.50 2.07
CA LEU A 339 -4.49 -1.25 2.70
C LEU A 339 -3.79 -0.98 4.04
N GLY A 340 -3.54 -2.03 4.83
CA GLY A 340 -2.76 -1.94 6.06
C GLY A 340 -1.32 -1.49 5.78
N LEU A 341 -0.66 -2.10 4.80
CA LEU A 341 0.69 -1.70 4.41
C LEU A 341 0.74 -0.25 3.92
N MET A 342 -0.22 0.17 3.08
CA MET A 342 -0.31 1.55 2.63
C MET A 342 -0.42 2.53 3.81
N LYS A 343 -1.15 2.14 4.88
CA LYS A 343 -1.23 2.94 6.12
C LYS A 343 0.11 3.05 6.84
N ASP A 344 0.82 1.94 6.97
CA ASP A 344 2.12 1.92 7.65
C ASP A 344 3.14 2.82 6.93
N ILE A 345 3.10 2.89 5.59
CA ILE A 345 4.02 3.75 4.83
C ILE A 345 3.59 5.22 4.71
N GLY A 346 2.44 5.60 5.29
CA GLY A 346 2.03 7.00 5.44
C GLY A 346 0.66 7.38 4.86
N TRP A 347 -0.01 6.51 4.11
CA TRP A 347 -1.35 6.80 3.59
C TRP A 347 -2.41 6.74 4.68
N ASN A 348 -3.48 7.53 4.55
CA ASN A 348 -4.58 7.59 5.55
C ASN A 348 -4.15 8.03 6.96
N THR A 349 -2.98 8.64 7.10
CA THR A 349 -2.67 9.50 8.24
C THR A 349 -3.31 10.86 7.94
N SER A 350 -4.20 11.31 8.82
CA SER A 350 -4.89 12.59 8.64
C SER A 350 -3.88 13.74 8.74
N SER A 351 -3.40 14.27 7.62
CA SER A 351 -2.83 15.63 7.56
C SER A 351 -3.96 16.65 7.62
N SER A 352 -4.78 16.60 8.68
CA SER A 352 -5.68 17.70 9.03
C SER A 352 -4.86 18.84 9.65
N SER A 353 -4.25 19.66 8.80
CA SER A 353 -3.96 21.06 9.11
C SER A 353 -4.58 21.90 7.99
N THR A 354 -5.83 22.31 8.10
CA THR A 354 -6.21 23.49 8.89
C THR A 354 -7.68 23.39 9.30
N GLY A 355 -7.91 23.53 10.61
CA GLY A 355 -9.24 23.46 11.22
C GLY A 355 -9.31 22.36 12.25
N ALA A 356 -8.61 22.54 13.37
CA ALA A 356 -8.77 21.68 14.53
C ALA A 356 -10.26 21.59 14.89
N PRO A 357 -10.87 20.38 14.92
CA PRO A 357 -12.00 20.15 15.80
C PRO A 357 -11.49 20.35 17.24
N PRO A 358 -12.35 20.78 18.19
CA PRO A 358 -11.91 21.00 19.55
C PRO A 358 -11.30 19.69 20.11
N PRO A 359 -10.29 19.79 21.00
CA PRO A 359 -9.54 18.64 21.47
C PRO A 359 -10.46 17.52 21.96
N VAL A 360 -10.28 16.32 21.40
CA VAL A 360 -10.95 15.11 21.86
C VAL A 360 -10.55 14.85 23.31
N THR A 361 -11.50 15.10 24.21
CA THR A 361 -11.41 14.65 25.61
C THR A 361 -11.71 13.14 25.64
N ALA A 362 -10.92 12.39 26.41
CA ALA A 362 -10.91 10.92 26.52
C ALA A 362 -12.30 10.23 26.52
N GLY A 363 -12.39 9.07 25.85
CA GLY A 363 -13.55 8.18 25.85
C GLY A 363 -13.13 6.70 25.81
N THR A 364 -14.04 5.79 26.13
CA THR A 364 -13.77 4.34 26.19
C THR A 364 -14.25 3.66 24.89
N PRO A 365 -13.39 2.91 24.16
CA PRO A 365 -13.77 2.22 22.93
C PRO A 365 -14.56 0.93 23.20
N ILE A 366 -15.52 0.62 22.32
CA ILE A 366 -16.43 -0.53 22.45
C ILE A 366 -16.76 -1.10 21.06
N MET A 367 -16.86 -2.43 20.91
CA MET A 367 -17.17 -3.12 19.65
C MET A 367 -18.38 -4.06 19.83
N THR A 368 -19.45 -3.90 19.04
CA THR A 368 -20.68 -4.72 19.12
C THR A 368 -21.58 -4.48 17.89
N ASP A 369 -22.62 -5.28 17.64
CA ASP A 369 -23.50 -5.17 16.45
C ASP A 369 -24.77 -4.37 16.79
N TYR A 370 -24.77 -3.04 16.61
CA TYR A 370 -25.91 -2.15 16.90
C TYR A 370 -26.94 -2.08 15.78
N ASP A 371 -26.61 -2.47 14.55
CA ASP A 371 -27.51 -2.39 13.38
C ASP A 371 -27.95 -3.74 12.79
N GLY A 372 -27.61 -4.84 13.46
CA GLY A 372 -28.14 -6.18 13.25
C GLY A 372 -27.67 -6.81 11.94
N ASP A 373 -26.52 -6.37 11.42
CA ASP A 373 -25.94 -6.87 10.17
C ASP A 373 -24.96 -8.04 10.37
N LEU A 374 -24.82 -8.52 11.61
CA LEU A 374 -23.90 -9.58 12.06
C LEU A 374 -22.42 -9.21 11.97
N LEU A 375 -22.10 -7.93 11.79
CA LEU A 375 -20.75 -7.37 11.88
C LEU A 375 -20.63 -6.50 13.14
N ALA A 376 -19.38 -6.28 13.56
CA ALA A 376 -19.12 -5.41 14.70
C ALA A 376 -19.05 -3.94 14.25
N ASP A 377 -19.84 -3.09 14.90
CA ASP A 377 -19.76 -1.64 14.87
C ASP A 377 -18.73 -1.10 15.85
N VAL A 378 -18.29 0.14 15.61
CA VAL A 378 -17.34 0.85 16.48
C VAL A 378 -18.07 1.91 17.29
N GLY A 379 -18.00 1.82 18.62
CA GLY A 379 -18.58 2.79 19.54
C GLY A 379 -17.56 3.45 20.47
N ILE A 380 -17.76 4.73 20.80
CA ILE A 380 -17.08 5.42 21.90
C ILE A 380 -18.14 6.14 22.73
N ILE A 381 -18.09 5.96 24.05
CA ILE A 381 -18.84 6.80 24.99
C ILE A 381 -17.91 7.85 25.61
N ARG A 382 -18.38 9.09 25.70
CA ARG A 382 -17.72 10.19 26.42
C ARG A 382 -18.14 10.20 27.89
N SER A 383 -17.34 10.86 28.74
CA SER A 383 -17.65 11.06 30.15
C SER A 383 -18.93 11.88 30.40
N ASP A 384 -19.42 12.61 29.42
CA ASP A 384 -20.71 13.33 29.47
C ASP A 384 -21.93 12.45 29.07
N GLY A 385 -21.70 11.16 28.82
CA GLY A 385 -22.75 10.21 28.44
C GLY A 385 -23.09 10.22 26.94
N THR A 386 -22.34 10.95 26.11
CA THR A 386 -22.54 10.97 24.65
C THR A 386 -21.90 9.75 24.01
N TRP A 387 -22.69 9.01 23.24
CA TRP A 387 -22.27 7.90 22.42
C TRP A 387 -22.03 8.36 20.99
N HIS A 388 -20.90 7.91 20.44
CA HIS A 388 -20.53 8.04 19.05
C HIS A 388 -20.39 6.63 18.48
N VAL A 389 -21.17 6.29 17.47
CA VAL A 389 -21.21 4.95 16.88
C VAL A 389 -20.99 5.03 15.37
N LEU A 390 -20.20 4.11 14.82
CA LEU A 390 -19.99 3.93 13.40
C LEU A 390 -20.60 2.59 12.98
N LEU A 391 -21.69 2.69 12.21
CA LEU A 391 -22.55 1.56 11.83
C LEU A 391 -22.08 0.85 10.56
N SER A 392 -21.75 -0.44 10.63
CA SER A 392 -21.19 -1.25 9.54
C SER A 392 -22.14 -1.36 8.35
N GLN A 393 -23.45 -1.48 8.57
CA GLN A 393 -24.45 -1.56 7.50
C GLN A 393 -24.53 -0.27 6.68
N ARG A 394 -24.04 0.85 7.25
CA ARG A 394 -23.94 2.16 6.59
C ARG A 394 -22.53 2.48 6.10
N GLY A 395 -21.65 1.47 6.03
CA GLY A 395 -20.25 1.66 5.68
C GLY A 395 -19.50 2.46 6.74
N TYR A 396 -19.76 2.18 8.02
CA TYR A 396 -19.28 2.93 9.20
C TYR A 396 -19.82 4.37 9.27
N GLY A 397 -21.10 4.54 8.93
CA GLY A 397 -21.78 5.84 9.02
C GLY A 397 -21.90 6.33 10.46
N TYR A 398 -21.61 7.61 10.68
CA TYR A 398 -21.63 8.23 12.00
C TYR A 398 -23.04 8.39 12.57
N TYR A 399 -23.22 7.97 13.81
CA TYR A 399 -24.42 8.16 14.60
C TYR A 399 -24.05 8.66 16.00
N GLU A 400 -24.79 9.64 16.50
CA GLU A 400 -24.55 10.25 17.81
C GLU A 400 -25.86 10.32 18.59
N PHE A 401 -25.80 9.94 19.86
CA PHE A 401 -26.89 10.14 20.80
C PHE A 401 -26.33 10.26 22.22
N ASN A 402 -27.00 11.02 23.08
CA ASN A 402 -26.65 11.11 24.49
C ASN A 402 -27.52 10.13 25.28
N SER A 403 -26.92 9.23 26.04
CA SER A 403 -27.69 8.34 26.91
C SER A 403 -28.17 9.08 28.15
N GLY A 404 -27.39 10.05 28.65
CA GLY A 404 -27.61 10.71 29.95
C GLY A 404 -26.84 10.02 31.09
N ALA A 405 -26.09 8.96 30.78
CA ALA A 405 -25.18 8.29 31.72
C ALA A 405 -23.85 9.06 31.81
N SER A 406 -23.89 10.24 32.44
CA SER A 406 -22.72 11.11 32.60
C SER A 406 -21.97 10.81 33.90
N GLY A 407 -20.65 10.64 33.82
CA GLY A 407 -19.76 10.44 34.96
C GLY A 407 -18.95 9.15 34.88
N SER A 408 -17.79 9.12 35.56
CA SER A 408 -16.84 7.99 35.51
C SER A 408 -17.34 6.72 36.18
N GLN A 409 -18.44 6.78 36.93
CA GLN A 409 -19.06 5.62 37.57
C GLN A 409 -19.81 4.73 36.57
N TYR A 410 -20.22 5.28 35.42
CA TYR A 410 -20.91 4.55 34.36
C TYR A 410 -19.90 3.89 33.44
N ILE A 411 -19.86 2.56 33.48
CA ILE A 411 -18.95 1.73 32.69
C ILE A 411 -19.73 1.17 31.49
N PRO A 412 -19.35 1.45 30.24
CA PRO A 412 -20.10 0.99 29.08
C PRO A 412 -20.01 -0.53 28.92
N GLN A 413 -21.15 -1.15 28.62
CA GLN A 413 -21.31 -2.60 28.51
C GLN A 413 -22.47 -2.96 27.57
N PRO A 414 -22.40 -2.61 26.28
CA PRO A 414 -23.49 -2.86 25.34
C PRO A 414 -23.65 -4.35 25.01
N GLY A 415 -24.84 -4.75 24.60
CA GLY A 415 -25.19 -6.12 24.23
C GLY A 415 -26.69 -6.27 24.00
N ASP A 416 -27.15 -7.40 23.48
CA ASP A 416 -28.58 -7.65 23.25
C ASP A 416 -29.30 -7.99 24.59
N PHE A 417 -29.93 -7.00 25.22
CA PHE A 417 -30.62 -7.15 26.50
C PHE A 417 -32.13 -7.36 26.34
N ASP A 418 -32.70 -7.11 25.15
CA ASP A 418 -34.13 -7.26 24.88
C ASP A 418 -34.51 -8.40 23.93
N GLY A 419 -33.51 -9.13 23.43
CA GLY A 419 -33.62 -10.38 22.66
C GLY A 419 -34.02 -10.17 21.21
N ASP A 420 -33.75 -9.00 20.65
CA ASP A 420 -34.11 -8.64 19.27
C ASP A 420 -32.95 -8.78 18.27
N ARG A 421 -31.78 -9.25 18.73
CA ARG A 421 -30.53 -9.46 17.98
C ARG A 421 -29.80 -8.19 17.59
N TYR A 422 -30.19 -7.05 18.14
CA TYR A 422 -29.42 -5.82 18.07
C TYR A 422 -28.75 -5.59 19.42
N SER A 423 -27.56 -5.04 19.40
CA SER A 423 -26.87 -4.66 20.63
C SER A 423 -27.47 -3.36 21.17
N ASP A 424 -27.86 -3.36 22.43
CA ASP A 424 -28.37 -2.18 23.12
C ASP A 424 -27.22 -1.35 23.69
N PRO A 425 -27.23 -0.02 23.52
CA PRO A 425 -26.38 0.87 24.29
C PRO A 425 -26.65 0.69 25.79
N ALA A 426 -25.65 0.24 26.54
CA ALA A 426 -25.82 -0.06 27.97
C ALA A 426 -24.62 0.36 28.82
N VAL A 427 -24.90 0.64 30.09
CA VAL A 427 -23.92 1.06 31.11
C VAL A 427 -24.18 0.34 32.43
N PHE A 428 -23.09 0.00 33.12
CA PHE A 428 -23.09 -0.41 34.52
C PHE A 428 -22.74 0.77 35.41
N ASP A 429 -23.59 1.12 36.36
CA ASP A 429 -23.30 2.13 37.38
C ASP A 429 -22.60 1.48 38.58
N SER A 430 -21.29 1.66 38.65
CA SER A 430 -20.46 1.16 39.75
C SER A 430 -20.81 1.74 41.12
N SER A 431 -21.56 2.85 41.21
CA SER A 431 -21.95 3.46 42.48
C SER A 431 -23.19 2.81 43.11
N SER A 432 -24.12 2.35 42.28
CA SER A 432 -25.40 1.78 42.71
C SER A 432 -25.52 0.28 42.44
N GLY A 433 -24.66 -0.27 41.58
CA GLY A 433 -24.71 -1.67 41.13
C GLY A 433 -25.80 -1.94 40.08
N TYR A 434 -26.46 -0.91 39.55
CA TYR A 434 -27.50 -1.06 38.54
C TYR A 434 -26.96 -1.08 37.11
N TRP A 435 -27.67 -1.81 36.26
CA TRP A 435 -27.47 -1.83 34.82
C TRP A 435 -28.60 -1.07 34.13
N TYR A 436 -28.22 -0.23 33.18
CA TYR A 436 -29.13 0.59 32.39
C TYR A 436 -28.85 0.32 30.92
N PHE A 437 -29.88 0.07 30.12
CA PHE A 437 -29.74 -0.08 28.68
C PHE A 437 -30.84 0.65 27.93
N MET A 438 -30.56 1.04 26.68
CA MET A 438 -31.49 1.69 25.77
C MET A 438 -31.97 0.66 24.76
N SER A 439 -33.17 0.12 24.98
CA SER A 439 -33.74 -0.97 24.17
C SER A 439 -33.92 -0.57 22.70
N SER A 440 -33.21 -1.25 21.80
CA SER A 440 -33.35 -1.21 20.34
C SER A 440 -34.80 -1.42 19.92
N ARG A 441 -35.49 -2.41 20.52
CA ARG A 441 -36.87 -2.78 20.21
C ARG A 441 -37.90 -1.70 20.53
N ASN A 442 -37.57 -0.79 21.44
CA ASN A 442 -38.48 0.24 21.95
C ASN A 442 -38.07 1.66 21.56
N GLY A 443 -37.34 1.81 20.46
CA GLY A 443 -36.90 3.12 19.96
C GLY A 443 -35.91 3.81 20.90
N TYR A 444 -35.06 3.02 21.57
CA TYR A 444 -34.02 3.47 22.49
C TYR A 444 -34.53 4.18 23.76
N GLY A 445 -35.71 3.79 24.25
CA GLY A 445 -36.16 4.17 25.59
C GLY A 445 -35.31 3.51 26.69
N TRP A 446 -35.14 4.19 27.82
CA TRP A 446 -34.40 3.65 28.97
C TRP A 446 -35.11 2.45 29.62
N TYR A 447 -34.38 1.35 29.81
CA TYR A 447 -34.78 0.19 30.60
C TYR A 447 -33.78 -0.06 31.74
N TYR A 448 -34.33 -0.49 32.89
CA TYR A 448 -33.58 -0.79 34.10
C TYR A 448 -33.60 -2.29 34.36
N ILE A 449 -32.44 -2.89 34.57
CA ILE A 449 -32.37 -4.25 35.13
C ILE A 449 -32.26 -4.13 36.65
N LEU A 450 -33.36 -4.41 37.35
CA LEU A 450 -33.40 -4.46 38.82
C LEU A 450 -32.82 -5.79 39.30
N LYS A 451 -31.50 -5.93 39.30
CA LYS A 451 -30.85 -7.00 40.06
C LYS A 451 -29.52 -6.54 40.62
N ASN A 452 -29.48 -6.37 41.94
CA ASN A 452 -28.24 -6.10 42.66
C ASN A 452 -27.32 -7.33 42.53
N TRP A 453 -26.14 -7.14 41.97
CA TRP A 453 -25.15 -8.21 41.86
C TRP A 453 -24.51 -8.41 43.24
N PRO A 454 -24.44 -9.65 43.79
CA PRO A 454 -24.11 -9.87 45.20
C PRO A 454 -22.63 -9.69 45.56
N VAL A 455 -21.80 -9.17 44.65
CA VAL A 455 -20.35 -9.00 44.86
C VAL A 455 -19.94 -7.54 44.76
N SER A 456 -19.13 -7.08 45.72
CA SER A 456 -18.67 -5.69 45.86
C SER A 456 -17.38 -5.38 45.07
N SER A 457 -16.91 -6.29 44.22
CA SER A 457 -15.67 -6.14 43.44
C SER A 457 -15.69 -6.99 42.17
N GLY A 458 -15.22 -6.43 41.05
CA GLY A 458 -15.10 -7.11 39.76
C GLY A 458 -15.20 -6.12 38.59
N THR A 459 -14.77 -6.52 37.40
CA THR A 459 -15.01 -5.77 36.16
C THR A 459 -16.34 -6.23 35.59
N PRO A 460 -17.31 -5.34 35.30
CA PRO A 460 -18.54 -5.75 34.63
C PRO A 460 -18.18 -6.32 33.25
N ALA A 461 -18.89 -7.39 32.88
CA ALA A 461 -18.77 -8.00 31.56
C ALA A 461 -20.17 -8.36 31.07
N CYS A 462 -20.50 -7.94 29.86
CA CYS A 462 -21.66 -8.38 29.09
C CYS A 462 -21.21 -9.31 27.96
N GLY A 463 -22.13 -10.13 27.46
CA GLY A 463 -21.92 -11.00 26.31
C GLY A 463 -23.24 -11.64 25.91
N ASP A 464 -23.42 -11.86 24.62
CA ASP A 464 -24.38 -12.83 24.09
C ASP A 464 -23.76 -14.22 24.28
N PHE A 465 -24.28 -15.00 25.23
CA PHE A 465 -23.74 -16.32 25.62
C PHE A 465 -24.54 -17.47 25.03
#